data_AF-K0XDY5-F1
#
_entry.id   AF-K0XDY5-F1
#
_cell.length_a   1.000
_cell.length_b   1.000
_cell.length_c   1.000
_cell.angle_alpha   90.00
_cell.angle_beta   90.00
_cell.angle_gamma   90.00
#
_symmetry.space_group_name_H-M   'P 1'
#
loop_
_entity.id
_entity.type
_entity.pdbx_description
1 polymer ?
#
loop_
_entity_poly.entity_id
_entity_poly.type
_entity_poly.pdbx_seq_one_letter_code
_entity_poly.pdbx_strand_id
1 'polypeptide(L)'
;MEKFTFLGKKVAMSAFLCCFSLVGFAQEDTQTFNFDATETQEYAAFFKQPSAIEGKCNAEVMGIDINREGFSWDDMNTWKNAEGKIWHKYTDGYVETLFGVCANASAPFNGKTSSLSWTNSEGDNRWYPVLPAVKNLKGKFSLTNCKATVVHISNTQLDTVRIQMTNEDKDCYMHVRRNLNCKQLDMSGSTGKCRQLAGYKNAFSDENSLLFTDCRPAEFLDWLFNIEDNHYTFSTLPVHPTTGKVLGSGYKLQWEAAGGYPIGQMNADGEYEIAVGEDIDLSSEYDVDGNITTYTWKNIDGEEITPPDASDGWFCFDESNLNQEYRCEMTNEKYPALVLKTVFVKVVSEYTSGINKVENNGIAVGPNPAADYITVKGEEVQSVDIFSLTGACVKSVKDNVQTIEIADLAPGIYTIKVVTANGEKVAKFIKK
;
A
#
# COMPACT_ATOMS: atom_id res chain seq x y z
N MET A 1 -26.85 -79.13 49.41
CA MET A 1 -28.04 -79.93 49.07
C MET A 1 -29.25 -79.07 49.39
N GLU A 2 -29.98 -78.62 48.35
CA GLU A 2 -31.38 -78.15 48.35
C GLU A 2 -31.80 -77.04 49.35
N LYS A 3 -32.55 -75.98 49.01
CA LYS A 3 -33.48 -75.70 47.91
C LYS A 3 -33.77 -74.19 47.91
N PHE A 4 -33.92 -73.63 46.71
CA PHE A 4 -34.60 -72.36 46.45
C PHE A 4 -36.11 -72.49 46.72
N THR A 5 -36.76 -71.44 47.24
CA THR A 5 -38.16 -71.11 46.88
C THR A 5 -38.45 -69.60 46.85
N PHE A 6 -38.64 -69.16 45.62
CA PHE A 6 -39.33 -68.04 44.99
C PHE A 6 -40.52 -67.35 45.72
N LEU A 7 -40.61 -66.01 45.58
CA LEU A 7 -41.79 -65.11 45.30
C LEU A 7 -41.63 -63.77 46.07
N GLY A 8 -41.76 -62.57 45.49
CA GLY A 8 -42.15 -62.20 44.15
C GLY A 8 -42.18 -60.66 43.92
N LYS A 9 -42.15 -60.33 42.62
CA LYS A 9 -42.83 -59.23 41.90
C LYS A 9 -42.47 -57.75 42.15
N LYS A 10 -41.93 -57.18 41.04
CA LYS A 10 -42.24 -55.88 40.39
C LYS A 10 -41.64 -54.64 41.06
N VAL A 11 -40.89 -53.76 40.39
CA VAL A 11 -41.18 -53.06 39.12
C VAL A 11 -39.86 -52.60 38.41
N ALA A 12 -39.83 -52.82 37.08
CA ALA A 12 -39.08 -52.17 35.97
C ALA A 12 -37.61 -51.70 36.16
N MET A 13 -36.61 -52.33 35.50
CA MET A 13 -36.12 -52.09 34.11
C MET A 13 -35.71 -50.62 33.86
N SER A 14 -34.44 -50.28 33.62
CA SER A 14 -33.64 -50.76 32.48
C SER A 14 -32.11 -50.55 32.63
N ALA A 15 -31.35 -51.52 32.11
CA ALA A 15 -29.98 -51.50 31.52
C ALA A 15 -28.86 -50.71 32.23
N PHE A 16 -27.86 -51.34 32.88
CA PHE A 16 -26.75 -52.18 32.38
C PHE A 16 -25.70 -51.44 31.53
N LEU A 17 -24.50 -51.42 32.11
CA LEU A 17 -23.16 -51.46 31.50
C LEU A 17 -22.38 -50.16 31.22
N CYS A 18 -21.30 -50.03 31.99
CA CYS A 18 -20.01 -49.39 31.72
C CYS A 18 -19.86 -48.66 30.38
N CYS A 19 -19.52 -47.38 30.45
CA CYS A 19 -18.58 -46.79 29.51
C CYS A 19 -17.71 -45.79 30.27
N PHE A 20 -16.40 -45.98 30.11
CA PHE A 20 -15.39 -44.96 30.25
C PHE A 20 -15.94 -43.59 29.85
N SER A 21 -16.07 -42.66 30.79
CA SER A 21 -15.86 -41.26 30.43
C SER A 21 -14.35 -41.10 30.28
N LEU A 22 -13.83 -41.57 29.14
CA LEU A 22 -12.63 -41.02 28.56
C LEU A 22 -12.84 -39.52 28.56
N VAL A 23 -12.17 -38.86 29.49
CA VAL A 23 -11.86 -37.46 29.39
C VAL A 23 -11.12 -37.32 28.07
N GLY A 24 -11.88 -36.98 27.02
CA GLY A 24 -11.33 -36.32 25.86
C GLY A 24 -10.91 -34.91 26.27
N PHE A 25 -9.97 -34.80 27.21
CA PHE A 25 -9.16 -33.61 27.29
C PHE A 25 -8.39 -33.61 25.99
N ALA A 26 -8.79 -32.73 25.07
CA ALA A 26 -7.94 -32.34 23.97
C ALA A 26 -6.55 -32.11 24.57
N GLN A 27 -5.57 -32.91 24.13
CA GLN A 27 -4.20 -32.79 24.62
C GLN A 27 -3.70 -31.43 24.15
N GLU A 28 -3.89 -30.43 25.02
CA GLU A 28 -3.47 -29.07 24.77
C GLU A 28 -1.98 -29.07 24.47
N ASP A 29 -1.58 -28.16 23.61
CA ASP A 29 -0.18 -27.86 23.43
C ASP A 29 0.39 -27.33 24.76
N THR A 30 1.12 -28.18 25.50
CA THR A 30 1.63 -27.85 26.86
C THR A 30 3.02 -27.25 26.85
N GLN A 31 3.68 -27.21 25.69
CA GLN A 31 5.00 -26.61 25.53
C GLN A 31 4.88 -25.09 25.48
N THR A 32 5.75 -24.41 26.24
CA THR A 32 5.82 -22.96 26.27
C THR A 32 7.16 -22.47 25.72
N PHE A 33 7.12 -21.29 25.12
CA PHE A 33 8.28 -20.60 24.60
C PHE A 33 8.40 -19.23 25.26
N ASN A 34 9.63 -18.82 25.55
CA ASN A 34 9.89 -17.51 26.16
C ASN A 34 9.90 -16.44 25.08
N PHE A 35 8.73 -15.99 24.65
CA PHE A 35 8.59 -14.89 23.69
C PHE A 35 9.02 -13.56 24.31
N ASP A 36 9.57 -12.68 23.48
CA ASP A 36 9.85 -11.31 23.87
C ASP A 36 8.55 -10.56 24.19
N ALA A 37 8.49 -9.94 25.37
CA ALA A 37 7.26 -9.31 25.87
C ALA A 37 6.85 -8.10 25.01
N THR A 38 7.81 -7.32 24.51
CA THR A 38 7.53 -6.16 23.65
C THR A 38 6.96 -6.61 22.31
N GLU A 39 7.59 -7.58 21.63
CA GLU A 39 7.05 -8.10 20.37
C GLU A 39 5.67 -8.76 20.58
N THR A 40 5.45 -9.45 21.71
CA THR A 40 4.15 -10.02 22.05
C THR A 40 3.06 -8.94 22.09
N GLN A 41 3.33 -7.80 22.71
CA GLN A 41 2.39 -6.67 22.74
C GLN A 41 2.15 -6.06 21.36
N GLU A 42 3.19 -5.95 20.52
CA GLU A 42 3.08 -5.43 19.16
C GLU A 42 2.25 -6.35 18.25
N TYR A 43 2.48 -7.67 18.32
CA TYR A 43 1.64 -8.65 17.65
C TYR A 43 0.21 -8.61 18.17
N ALA A 44 -0.01 -8.51 19.49
CA ALA A 44 -1.35 -8.39 20.05
C ALA A 44 -2.07 -7.13 19.55
N ALA A 45 -1.37 -6.00 19.47
CA ALA A 45 -1.92 -4.75 18.95
C ALA A 45 -2.36 -4.90 17.48
N PHE A 46 -1.57 -5.60 16.66
CA PHE A 46 -1.94 -5.90 15.28
C PHE A 46 -3.11 -6.89 15.18
N PHE A 47 -3.07 -7.97 15.97
CA PHE A 47 -4.07 -9.04 15.91
C PHE A 47 -5.45 -8.64 16.41
N LYS A 48 -5.53 -7.60 17.25
CA LYS A 48 -6.79 -6.96 17.68
C LYS A 48 -7.44 -6.11 16.58
N GLN A 49 -6.70 -5.70 15.55
CA GLN A 49 -7.26 -4.86 14.49
C GLN A 49 -8.30 -5.64 13.66
N PRO A 50 -9.31 -4.95 13.08
CA PRO A 50 -10.24 -5.57 12.16
C PRO A 50 -9.53 -6.20 10.96
N SER A 51 -9.96 -7.41 10.60
CA SER A 51 -9.51 -8.09 9.39
C SER A 51 -10.31 -7.63 8.16
N ALA A 52 -10.02 -8.20 7.00
CA ALA A 52 -10.85 -8.04 5.82
C ALA A 52 -12.17 -8.85 5.87
N ILE A 53 -12.31 -9.79 6.81
CA ILE A 53 -13.58 -10.49 7.04
C ILE A 53 -14.37 -9.67 8.04
N GLU A 54 -15.56 -9.21 7.62
CA GLU A 54 -16.45 -8.42 8.45
C GLU A 54 -16.74 -9.12 9.79
N GLY A 55 -16.68 -8.35 10.87
CA GLY A 55 -16.92 -8.83 12.22
C GLY A 55 -15.79 -9.67 12.85
N LYS A 56 -14.65 -9.86 12.17
CA LYS A 56 -13.50 -10.61 12.71
C LYS A 56 -12.25 -9.75 12.82
N CYS A 57 -11.47 -9.97 13.88
CA CYS A 57 -10.12 -9.41 14.01
C CYS A 57 -9.07 -10.27 13.28
N ASN A 58 -7.87 -9.72 13.12
CA ASN A 58 -6.74 -10.38 12.46
C ASN A 58 -6.35 -11.71 13.16
N ALA A 59 -6.47 -11.83 14.48
CA ALA A 59 -6.20 -13.08 15.19
C ALA A 59 -7.17 -14.20 14.77
N GLU A 60 -8.47 -13.91 14.76
CA GLU A 60 -9.50 -14.89 14.45
C GLU A 60 -9.39 -15.41 13.01
N VAL A 61 -9.05 -14.54 12.04
CA VAL A 61 -8.84 -14.98 10.66
C VAL A 61 -7.59 -15.84 10.49
N MET A 62 -6.56 -15.61 11.31
CA MET A 62 -5.37 -16.45 11.37
C MET A 62 -5.58 -17.75 12.16
N GLY A 63 -6.80 -17.99 12.64
CA GLY A 63 -7.19 -19.22 13.31
C GLY A 63 -6.92 -19.24 14.82
N ILE A 64 -6.61 -18.09 15.44
CA ILE A 64 -6.46 -17.96 16.89
C ILE A 64 -7.86 -17.88 17.52
N ASP A 65 -8.14 -18.76 18.48
CA ASP A 65 -9.38 -18.74 19.25
C ASP A 65 -9.26 -17.80 20.46
N ILE A 66 -9.63 -16.54 20.24
CA ILE A 66 -9.54 -15.47 21.24
C ILE A 66 -10.58 -15.61 22.38
N ASN A 67 -11.55 -16.52 22.26
CA ASN A 67 -12.61 -16.73 23.25
C ASN A 67 -12.36 -17.98 24.10
N ARG A 68 -11.25 -18.69 23.86
CA ARG A 68 -10.85 -19.87 24.62
C ARG A 68 -10.61 -19.53 26.09
N GLU A 69 -10.99 -20.44 26.99
CA GLU A 69 -10.58 -20.36 28.39
C GLU A 69 -9.05 -20.33 28.52
N GLY A 70 -8.53 -19.38 29.30
CA GLY A 70 -7.08 -19.20 29.50
C GLY A 70 -6.36 -18.40 28.41
N PHE A 71 -7.06 -17.88 27.41
CA PHE A 71 -6.49 -16.94 26.43
C PHE A 71 -6.01 -15.65 27.11
N SER A 72 -4.83 -15.16 26.72
CA SER A 72 -4.26 -13.89 27.17
C SER A 72 -3.57 -13.17 26.02
N TRP A 73 -3.90 -11.89 25.83
CA TRP A 73 -3.21 -11.02 24.87
C TRP A 73 -1.75 -10.72 25.25
N ASP A 74 -1.36 -10.99 26.50
CA ASP A 74 -0.01 -10.72 27.01
C ASP A 74 0.90 -11.95 26.96
N ASP A 75 0.36 -13.13 26.58
CA ASP A 75 1.13 -14.37 26.46
C ASP A 75 0.80 -15.10 25.16
N MET A 76 1.71 -15.02 24.20
CA MET A 76 1.57 -15.64 22.90
C MET A 76 1.44 -17.17 22.97
N ASN A 77 1.91 -17.84 24.04
CA ASN A 77 1.71 -19.28 24.23
C ASN A 77 0.23 -19.68 24.37
N THR A 78 -0.63 -18.72 24.70
CA THR A 78 -2.07 -18.92 24.84
C THR A 78 -2.84 -18.72 23.54
N TRP A 79 -2.20 -18.22 22.46
CA TRP A 79 -2.83 -17.93 21.17
C TRP A 79 -3.01 -19.20 20.34
N LYS A 80 -3.76 -20.14 20.91
CA LYS A 80 -4.05 -21.45 20.34
C LYS A 80 -5.26 -21.36 19.42
N ASN A 81 -5.35 -22.30 18.49
CA ASN A 81 -6.55 -22.50 17.69
C ASN A 81 -7.67 -23.21 18.49
N ALA A 82 -8.81 -23.46 17.85
CA ALA A 82 -9.96 -24.12 18.48
C ALA A 82 -9.62 -25.52 19.03
N GLU A 83 -8.70 -26.25 18.38
CA GLU A 83 -8.21 -27.55 18.85
C GLU A 83 -7.18 -27.46 19.98
N GLY A 84 -6.83 -26.26 20.44
CA GLY A 84 -5.84 -26.03 21.50
C GLY A 84 -4.39 -26.19 21.05
N LYS A 85 -4.10 -26.02 19.75
CA LYS A 85 -2.77 -26.09 19.14
C LYS A 85 -2.20 -24.72 18.81
N ILE A 86 -0.88 -24.57 18.92
CA ILE A 86 -0.17 -23.34 18.55
C ILE A 86 1.03 -23.59 17.64
N TRP A 87 1.65 -24.77 17.67
CA TRP A 87 2.87 -25.03 16.90
C TRP A 87 2.60 -25.77 15.58
N HIS A 88 3.19 -25.30 14.48
CA HIS A 88 3.49 -26.15 13.31
C HIS A 88 4.68 -27.05 13.62
N LYS A 89 5.73 -26.46 14.21
CA LYS A 89 6.95 -27.15 14.60
C LYS A 89 7.48 -26.57 15.90
N TYR A 90 7.78 -27.47 16.84
CA TYR A 90 8.47 -27.12 18.07
C TYR A 90 9.70 -28.01 18.22
N THR A 91 10.84 -27.38 18.49
CA THR A 91 12.09 -28.04 18.87
C THR A 91 12.75 -27.26 19.99
N ASP A 92 13.59 -27.90 20.80
CA ASP A 92 14.26 -27.23 21.89
C ASP A 92 15.03 -25.99 21.39
N GLY A 93 14.58 -24.81 21.80
CA GLY A 93 15.14 -23.51 21.43
C GLY A 93 14.65 -22.88 20.12
N TYR A 94 13.72 -23.50 19.38
CA TYR A 94 13.16 -22.92 18.15
C TYR A 94 11.69 -23.31 17.96
N VAL A 95 10.87 -22.35 17.55
CA VAL A 95 9.43 -22.55 17.34
C VAL A 95 8.92 -21.91 16.06
N GLU A 96 7.84 -22.49 15.55
CA GLU A 96 7.04 -21.96 14.45
C GLU A 96 5.55 -22.07 14.80
N THR A 97 4.87 -20.93 14.91
CA THR A 97 3.45 -20.88 15.24
C THR A 97 2.56 -21.20 14.03
N LEU A 98 1.34 -21.66 14.29
CA LEU A 98 0.32 -21.91 13.26
C LEU A 98 -0.01 -20.66 12.43
N PHE A 99 0.25 -19.48 12.99
CA PHE A 99 -0.01 -18.16 12.38
C PHE A 99 1.27 -17.48 11.84
N GLY A 100 2.35 -18.23 11.64
CA GLY A 100 3.48 -17.81 10.79
C GLY A 100 4.57 -17.00 11.47
N VAL A 101 4.62 -16.97 12.81
CA VAL A 101 5.69 -16.35 13.59
C VAL A 101 6.71 -17.43 13.98
N CYS A 102 7.97 -17.25 13.59
CA CYS A 102 9.06 -18.14 13.97
C CYS A 102 9.96 -17.45 14.98
N ALA A 103 10.29 -18.11 16.09
CA ALA A 103 11.16 -17.55 17.14
C ALA A 103 12.26 -18.52 17.56
N ASN A 104 13.37 -17.98 18.08
CA ASN A 104 14.51 -18.76 18.54
C ASN A 104 14.98 -18.26 19.91
N ALA A 105 15.18 -19.18 20.86
CA ALA A 105 15.56 -18.85 22.23
C ALA A 105 17.06 -18.53 22.36
N SER A 106 17.85 -18.96 21.38
CA SER A 106 19.29 -18.71 21.34
C SER A 106 19.60 -17.31 20.86
N ALA A 107 20.76 -16.80 21.26
CA ALA A 107 21.32 -15.59 20.68
C ALA A 107 21.45 -15.72 19.14
N PRO A 108 21.19 -14.66 18.37
CA PRO A 108 20.92 -13.29 18.82
C PRO A 108 19.45 -12.97 19.14
N PHE A 109 18.52 -13.89 18.88
CA PHE A 109 17.08 -13.65 18.94
C PHE A 109 16.55 -13.60 20.37
N ASN A 110 16.97 -14.53 21.24
CA ASN A 110 16.61 -14.57 22.66
C ASN A 110 15.09 -14.46 22.91
N GLY A 111 14.30 -15.21 22.13
CA GLY A 111 12.83 -15.20 22.23
C GLY A 111 12.13 -14.30 21.20
N LYS A 112 12.88 -13.46 20.48
CA LYS A 112 12.34 -12.60 19.41
C LYS A 112 12.03 -13.36 18.12
N THR A 113 11.23 -12.73 17.26
CA THR A 113 10.96 -13.16 15.89
C THR A 113 12.26 -13.32 15.11
N SER A 114 12.53 -14.56 14.72
CA SER A 114 13.65 -14.96 13.87
C SER A 114 13.28 -15.00 12.39
N SER A 115 12.00 -15.24 12.08
CA SER A 115 11.43 -15.17 10.74
C SER A 115 9.92 -14.90 10.82
N LEU A 116 9.39 -14.18 9.83
CA LEU A 116 7.94 -13.98 9.64
C LEU A 116 7.53 -14.53 8.27
N SER A 117 6.53 -15.41 8.25
CA SER A 117 6.05 -16.05 7.00
C SER A 117 4.56 -15.82 6.78
N TRP A 118 4.18 -14.58 6.48
CA TRP A 118 2.83 -14.24 6.05
C TRP A 118 2.76 -14.21 4.52
N THR A 119 2.63 -15.39 3.94
CA THR A 119 2.40 -15.57 2.49
C THR A 119 1.47 -16.74 2.24
N ASN A 120 0.68 -16.65 1.17
CA ASN A 120 -0.13 -17.75 0.64
C ASN A 120 0.35 -18.23 -0.75
N SER A 121 1.53 -17.77 -1.20
CA SER A 121 2.10 -18.18 -2.49
C SER A 121 3.15 -19.26 -2.31
N GLU A 122 3.00 -20.37 -3.03
CA GLU A 122 4.00 -21.43 -3.06
C GLU A 122 5.35 -20.91 -3.59
N GLY A 123 6.44 -21.41 -3.02
CA GLY A 123 7.81 -21.05 -3.42
C GLY A 123 8.32 -19.70 -2.89
N ASP A 124 7.45 -18.84 -2.36
CA ASP A 124 7.87 -17.60 -1.70
C ASP A 124 8.84 -17.87 -0.58
N ASN A 125 8.48 -18.81 0.30
CA ASN A 125 9.36 -19.33 1.32
C ASN A 125 9.39 -20.85 1.21
N ARG A 126 10.53 -21.42 0.83
CA ARG A 126 10.68 -22.88 0.77
C ARG A 126 10.79 -23.55 2.14
N TRP A 127 10.96 -22.75 3.20
CA TRP A 127 11.25 -23.24 4.55
C TRP A 127 10.02 -23.28 5.46
N TYR A 128 8.95 -22.55 5.12
CA TYR A 128 7.76 -22.37 5.94
C TYR A 128 6.49 -22.60 5.12
N PRO A 129 5.39 -23.08 5.74
CA PRO A 129 4.16 -23.36 5.05
C PRO A 129 3.50 -22.07 4.56
N VAL A 130 2.71 -22.22 3.50
CA VAL A 130 1.80 -21.18 3.05
C VAL A 130 0.62 -21.06 4.03
N LEU A 131 0.18 -19.84 4.28
CA LEU A 131 -0.93 -19.52 5.17
C LEU A 131 -2.07 -18.89 4.34
N PRO A 132 -3.08 -19.67 3.91
CA PRO A 132 -4.17 -19.16 3.06
C PRO A 132 -4.92 -17.95 3.64
N ALA A 133 -4.97 -17.85 4.97
CA ALA A 133 -5.66 -16.80 5.71
C ALA A 133 -5.04 -15.40 5.56
N VAL A 134 -3.77 -15.28 5.16
CA VAL A 134 -3.04 -13.99 5.12
C VAL A 134 -3.69 -12.95 4.21
N LYS A 135 -4.47 -13.40 3.20
CA LYS A 135 -5.26 -12.54 2.32
C LYS A 135 -6.31 -11.69 3.05
N ASN A 136 -6.62 -12.05 4.30
CA ASN A 136 -7.57 -11.34 5.13
C ASN A 136 -6.89 -10.43 6.17
N LEU A 137 -5.57 -10.46 6.29
CA LEU A 137 -4.84 -9.56 7.18
C LEU A 137 -4.95 -8.12 6.66
N LYS A 138 -5.40 -7.22 7.53
CA LYS A 138 -5.67 -5.81 7.18
C LYS A 138 -5.15 -4.88 8.28
N GLY A 139 -4.94 -3.62 7.93
CA GLY A 139 -4.54 -2.58 8.87
C GLY A 139 -3.03 -2.33 8.89
N LYS A 140 -2.54 -1.93 10.07
CA LYS A 140 -1.17 -1.50 10.28
C LYS A 140 -0.40 -2.52 11.11
N PHE A 141 0.61 -3.13 10.52
CA PHE A 141 1.53 -4.00 11.25
C PHE A 141 2.77 -3.21 11.66
N SER A 142 3.18 -3.31 12.93
CA SER A 142 4.39 -2.67 13.44
C SER A 142 5.17 -3.68 14.27
N LEU A 143 6.49 -3.75 14.06
CA LEU A 143 7.41 -4.52 14.89
C LEU A 143 8.68 -3.70 15.13
N THR A 144 9.01 -3.44 16.39
CA THR A 144 10.22 -2.71 16.76
C THR A 144 11.31 -3.65 17.28
N ASN A 145 12.57 -3.23 17.18
CA ASN A 145 13.71 -4.04 17.58
C ASN A 145 13.72 -5.44 16.95
N CYS A 146 13.26 -5.52 15.70
CA CYS A 146 13.12 -6.75 14.96
C CYS A 146 14.49 -7.33 14.61
N LYS A 147 14.68 -8.61 14.95
CA LYS A 147 15.91 -9.36 14.66
C LYS A 147 15.78 -10.37 13.53
N ALA A 148 14.63 -10.40 12.86
CA ALA A 148 14.32 -11.41 11.87
C ALA A 148 15.35 -11.42 10.73
N THR A 149 15.75 -12.61 10.30
CA THR A 149 16.62 -12.79 9.13
C THR A 149 15.82 -12.90 7.83
N VAL A 150 14.52 -13.14 7.93
CA VAL A 150 13.60 -13.22 6.80
C VAL A 150 12.26 -12.64 7.23
N VAL A 151 11.70 -11.76 6.41
CA VAL A 151 10.35 -11.21 6.63
C VAL A 151 9.58 -11.31 5.33
N HIS A 152 8.57 -12.17 5.28
CA HIS A 152 7.64 -12.27 4.16
C HIS A 152 6.27 -11.78 4.59
N ILE A 153 5.82 -10.71 3.93
CA ILE A 153 4.48 -10.16 4.03
C ILE A 153 3.99 -10.02 2.59
N SER A 154 3.16 -10.96 2.15
CA SER A 154 2.70 -11.04 0.77
C SER A 154 1.24 -11.42 0.66
N ASN A 155 0.58 -10.83 -0.34
CA ASN A 155 -0.83 -11.07 -0.65
C ASN A 155 -1.75 -10.77 0.54
N THR A 156 -1.43 -9.74 1.33
CA THR A 156 -2.27 -9.22 2.42
C THR A 156 -3.08 -8.00 1.97
N GLN A 157 -3.97 -7.52 2.83
CA GLN A 157 -4.69 -6.25 2.68
C GLN A 157 -4.18 -5.17 3.64
N LEU A 158 -2.95 -5.30 4.12
CA LEU A 158 -2.32 -4.29 4.99
C LEU A 158 -2.20 -2.96 4.25
N ASP A 159 -2.41 -1.87 4.97
CA ASP A 159 -2.18 -0.51 4.46
C ASP A 159 -0.78 0.00 4.82
N THR A 160 -0.26 -0.39 5.99
CA THR A 160 1.04 0.06 6.50
C THR A 160 1.81 -1.11 7.10
N VAL A 161 3.10 -1.18 6.81
CA VAL A 161 4.06 -2.10 7.43
C VAL A 161 5.20 -1.28 8.03
N ARG A 162 5.34 -1.30 9.36
CA ARG A 162 6.48 -0.71 10.06
C ARG A 162 7.37 -1.80 10.64
N ILE A 163 8.65 -1.83 10.27
CA ILE A 163 9.61 -2.79 10.81
C ILE A 163 10.93 -2.09 11.09
N GLN A 164 11.22 -1.87 12.37
CA GLN A 164 12.49 -1.30 12.81
C GLN A 164 13.49 -2.43 13.09
N MET A 165 14.48 -2.55 12.21
CA MET A 165 15.48 -3.63 12.26
C MET A 165 16.61 -3.33 13.23
N THR A 166 17.03 -4.31 14.04
CA THR A 166 18.19 -4.23 14.97
C THR A 166 19.10 -5.47 14.91
N ASN A 167 18.98 -6.26 13.84
CA ASN A 167 19.88 -7.36 13.48
C ASN A 167 21.23 -6.83 12.95
N GLU A 168 22.14 -6.46 13.86
CA GLU A 168 23.44 -5.88 13.48
C GLU A 168 24.40 -6.87 12.79
N ASP A 169 24.34 -8.17 13.15
CA ASP A 169 25.28 -9.20 12.68
C ASP A 169 24.70 -10.18 11.64
N LYS A 170 23.44 -10.01 11.25
CA LYS A 170 22.74 -10.91 10.33
C LYS A 170 22.00 -10.12 9.28
N ASP A 171 22.01 -10.59 8.04
CA ASP A 171 21.22 -9.99 6.97
C ASP A 171 19.73 -10.34 7.13
N CYS A 172 18.86 -9.35 6.91
CA CYS A 172 17.44 -9.58 6.68
C CYS A 172 17.12 -9.59 5.18
N TYR A 173 16.38 -10.60 4.73
CA TYR A 173 15.75 -10.66 3.41
C TYR A 173 14.28 -10.26 3.56
N MET A 174 13.97 -9.03 3.18
CA MET A 174 12.63 -8.45 3.36
C MET A 174 11.82 -8.52 2.08
N HIS A 175 10.62 -9.07 2.18
CA HIS A 175 9.67 -9.24 1.09
C HIS A 175 8.32 -8.68 1.53
N VAL A 176 8.08 -7.41 1.23
CA VAL A 176 6.79 -6.73 1.41
C VAL A 176 6.24 -6.46 0.02
N ARG A 177 5.53 -7.44 -0.54
CA ARG A 177 5.20 -7.48 -1.98
C ARG A 177 3.82 -8.05 -2.24
N ARG A 178 3.19 -7.70 -3.36
CA ARG A 178 1.82 -8.13 -3.71
C ARG A 178 0.78 -7.78 -2.65
N ASN A 179 1.00 -6.70 -1.91
CA ASN A 179 0.00 -6.16 -0.99
C ASN A 179 -0.60 -4.92 -1.65
N LEU A 180 -1.58 -5.12 -2.52
CA LEU A 180 -2.12 -4.06 -3.40
C LEU A 180 -2.75 -2.87 -2.64
N ASN A 181 -2.97 -2.99 -1.33
CA ASN A 181 -3.47 -1.91 -0.47
C ASN A 181 -2.36 -1.22 0.34
N CYS A 182 -1.14 -1.76 0.33
CA CYS A 182 -0.05 -1.30 1.19
C CYS A 182 0.58 -0.03 0.61
N LYS A 183 0.34 1.09 1.30
CA LYS A 183 0.76 2.43 0.89
C LYS A 183 2.07 2.84 1.51
N GLN A 184 2.48 2.18 2.60
CA GLN A 184 3.69 2.55 3.34
C GLN A 184 4.44 1.33 3.89
N LEU A 185 5.73 1.30 3.61
CA LEU A 185 6.74 0.54 4.33
C LEU A 185 7.66 1.51 5.06
N ASP A 186 7.64 1.42 6.39
CA ASP A 186 8.42 2.28 7.27
C ASP A 186 9.46 1.45 8.02
N MET A 187 10.73 1.71 7.73
CA MET A 187 11.86 1.11 8.41
C MET A 187 12.68 2.16 9.18
N SER A 188 12.11 3.33 9.44
CA SER A 188 12.82 4.45 10.05
C SER A 188 13.36 4.11 11.44
N GLY A 189 14.58 4.55 11.71
CA GLY A 189 15.34 4.27 12.93
C GLY A 189 15.96 2.87 12.97
N SER A 190 16.04 2.17 11.83
CA SER A 190 16.67 0.85 11.77
C SER A 190 18.19 0.93 11.88
N THR A 191 18.77 0.19 12.82
CA THR A 191 20.22 0.04 13.01
C THR A 191 20.77 -1.28 12.47
N GLY A 192 19.88 -2.26 12.23
CA GLY A 192 20.20 -3.57 11.68
C GLY A 192 20.42 -3.58 10.15
N LYS A 193 20.76 -4.75 9.60
CA LYS A 193 21.00 -4.93 8.16
C LYS A 193 19.75 -5.43 7.43
N CYS A 194 19.41 -4.77 6.32
CA CYS A 194 18.43 -5.29 5.35
C CYS A 194 19.17 -5.50 4.02
N ARG A 195 19.41 -6.75 3.61
CA ARG A 195 20.25 -7.03 2.43
C ARG A 195 19.48 -6.85 1.13
N GLN A 196 18.19 -7.17 1.17
CA GLN A 196 17.29 -7.19 0.03
C GLN A 196 15.91 -6.73 0.46
N LEU A 197 15.28 -5.92 -0.39
CA LEU A 197 13.87 -5.54 -0.31
C LEU A 197 13.18 -5.86 -1.64
N ALA A 198 12.32 -6.88 -1.61
CA ALA A 198 11.32 -7.10 -2.65
C ALA A 198 10.03 -6.36 -2.25
N GLY A 199 9.88 -5.15 -2.78
CA GLY A 199 8.80 -4.19 -2.56
C GLY A 199 7.82 -4.05 -3.73
N TYR A 200 7.73 -5.03 -4.64
CA TYR A 200 6.93 -4.92 -5.85
C TYR A 200 5.45 -5.24 -5.64
N LYS A 201 4.55 -4.71 -6.49
CA LYS A 201 3.10 -4.97 -6.41
C LYS A 201 2.47 -4.52 -5.09
N ASN A 202 2.81 -3.33 -4.60
CA ASN A 202 2.06 -2.67 -3.54
C ASN A 202 1.40 -1.40 -4.09
N ALA A 203 0.98 -0.48 -3.22
CA ALA A 203 0.41 0.82 -3.58
C ALA A 203 1.34 1.97 -3.18
N PHE A 204 2.66 1.78 -3.29
CA PHE A 204 3.63 2.83 -2.99
C PHE A 204 3.60 3.90 -4.08
N SER A 205 3.41 5.17 -3.73
CA SER A 205 3.12 6.24 -4.69
C SER A 205 4.08 7.41 -4.66
N ASP A 206 4.71 7.67 -3.52
CA ASP A 206 5.51 8.88 -3.30
C ASP A 206 6.53 8.72 -2.17
N GLU A 207 7.13 9.83 -1.77
CA GLU A 207 8.13 9.92 -0.69
C GLU A 207 7.62 9.42 0.66
N ASN A 208 6.30 9.39 0.89
CA ASN A 208 5.71 8.89 2.12
C ASN A 208 5.53 7.37 2.12
N SER A 209 5.73 6.70 0.99
CA SER A 209 5.52 5.26 0.89
C SER A 209 6.70 4.44 1.38
N LEU A 210 7.92 4.96 1.26
CA LEU A 210 9.14 4.23 1.63
C LEU A 210 9.96 5.06 2.61
N LEU A 211 9.67 4.90 3.89
CA LEU A 211 10.30 5.68 4.95
C LEU A 211 11.54 4.95 5.49
N PHE A 212 12.70 5.53 5.21
CA PHE A 212 14.01 5.01 5.64
C PHE A 212 14.81 6.07 6.41
N THR A 213 14.13 6.90 7.20
CA THR A 213 14.75 8.00 7.95
C THR A 213 15.59 7.47 9.12
N ASP A 214 16.75 8.07 9.36
CA ASP A 214 17.66 7.68 10.45
C ASP A 214 18.05 6.18 10.43
N CYS A 215 18.11 5.62 9.23
CA CYS A 215 18.59 4.26 9.01
C CYS A 215 20.13 4.21 8.93
N ARG A 216 20.69 3.04 9.23
CA ARG A 216 22.12 2.75 9.04
C ARG A 216 22.55 3.07 7.59
N PRO A 217 23.55 3.94 7.35
CA PRO A 217 23.96 4.28 5.98
C PRO A 217 24.75 3.19 5.24
N ALA A 218 25.44 2.31 5.98
CA ALA A 218 26.29 1.26 5.40
C ALA A 218 25.60 -0.10 5.49
N GLU A 219 25.54 -0.84 4.38
CA GLU A 219 24.97 -2.20 4.31
C GLU A 219 23.45 -2.30 4.55
N PHE A 220 22.76 -1.16 4.53
CA PHE A 220 21.30 -1.09 4.57
C PHE A 220 20.80 -0.98 3.13
N LEU A 221 20.14 -2.01 2.62
CA LEU A 221 19.68 -2.19 1.25
C LEU A 221 20.82 -2.06 0.21
N ASP A 222 21.29 -3.19 -0.31
CA ASP A 222 22.49 -3.20 -1.17
C ASP A 222 22.34 -4.11 -2.39
N TRP A 223 21.79 -5.33 -2.25
CA TRP A 223 21.80 -6.31 -3.36
C TRP A 223 20.62 -6.22 -4.30
N LEU A 224 19.42 -6.04 -3.76
CA LEU A 224 18.20 -5.98 -4.57
C LEU A 224 17.20 -5.08 -3.89
N PHE A 225 16.98 -3.91 -4.51
CA PHE A 225 15.88 -3.02 -4.22
C PHE A 225 14.95 -3.07 -5.44
N ASN A 226 13.75 -3.61 -5.24
CA ASN A 226 12.77 -3.79 -6.30
C ASN A 226 11.42 -3.26 -5.84
N ILE A 227 10.96 -2.21 -6.50
CA ILE A 227 9.70 -1.51 -6.29
C ILE A 227 8.86 -1.49 -7.58
N GLU A 228 9.01 -2.51 -8.44
CA GLU A 228 8.22 -2.65 -9.66
C GLU A 228 6.72 -2.72 -9.36
N ASP A 229 5.92 -2.22 -10.30
CA ASP A 229 4.47 -2.35 -10.25
C ASP A 229 3.85 -1.84 -8.94
N ASN A 230 4.33 -0.68 -8.49
CA ASN A 230 3.67 0.13 -7.48
C ASN A 230 2.94 1.28 -8.18
N HIS A 231 2.62 2.34 -7.47
CA HIS A 231 1.87 3.50 -7.94
C HIS A 231 2.77 4.73 -8.15
N TYR A 232 4.05 4.53 -8.45
CA TYR A 232 4.96 5.63 -8.73
C TYR A 232 4.80 6.17 -10.16
N THR A 233 5.09 7.45 -10.35
CA THR A 233 5.27 8.10 -11.66
C THR A 233 6.73 8.52 -11.82
N PHE A 234 7.09 9.18 -12.93
CA PHE A 234 8.47 9.65 -13.08
C PHE A 234 8.81 10.71 -12.03
N SER A 235 7.85 11.59 -11.72
CA SER A 235 8.03 12.66 -10.74
C SER A 235 8.08 12.16 -9.29
N THR A 236 7.48 11.00 -8.99
CA THR A 236 7.41 10.47 -7.63
C THR A 236 8.30 9.27 -7.34
N LEU A 237 8.93 8.68 -8.37
CA LEU A 237 9.87 7.58 -8.19
C LEU A 237 10.99 7.98 -7.21
N PRO A 238 11.23 7.17 -6.16
CA PRO A 238 12.24 7.50 -5.16
C PRO A 238 13.64 7.25 -5.70
N VAL A 239 14.62 7.92 -5.12
CA VAL A 239 16.03 7.53 -5.26
C VAL A 239 16.34 6.31 -4.40
N HIS A 240 17.45 5.64 -4.68
CA HIS A 240 17.95 4.56 -3.84
C HIS A 240 18.19 5.07 -2.42
N PRO A 241 17.59 4.47 -1.38
CA PRO A 241 17.56 5.04 -0.03
C PRO A 241 18.95 5.22 0.60
N THR A 242 19.89 4.37 0.23
CA THR A 242 21.26 4.36 0.77
C THR A 242 22.25 5.21 -0.02
N THR A 243 22.16 5.18 -1.35
CA THR A 243 23.15 5.83 -2.22
C THR A 243 22.68 7.20 -2.71
N GLY A 244 21.40 7.53 -2.55
CA GLY A 244 20.77 8.74 -3.07
C GLY A 244 20.72 8.81 -4.60
N LYS A 245 21.10 7.74 -5.31
CA LYS A 245 21.15 7.72 -6.77
C LYS A 245 19.80 7.35 -7.38
N VAL A 246 19.55 7.84 -8.60
CA VAL A 246 18.46 7.36 -9.45
C VAL A 246 18.54 5.84 -9.57
N LEU A 247 17.38 5.18 -9.54
CA LEU A 247 17.30 3.74 -9.65
C LEU A 247 17.75 3.28 -11.04
N GLY A 248 18.67 2.32 -11.09
CA GLY A 248 19.13 1.72 -12.34
C GLY A 248 18.30 0.51 -12.81
N SER A 249 17.51 -0.09 -11.91
CA SER A 249 16.60 -1.21 -12.21
C SER A 249 15.55 -1.35 -11.11
N GLY A 250 14.59 -2.26 -11.30
CA GLY A 250 13.60 -2.59 -10.26
C GLY A 250 12.51 -1.54 -10.05
N TYR A 251 12.20 -0.73 -11.06
CA TYR A 251 11.18 0.33 -10.99
C TYR A 251 10.21 0.34 -12.18
N LYS A 252 10.28 -0.65 -13.07
CA LYS A 252 9.38 -0.77 -14.23
C LYS A 252 7.94 -1.14 -13.84
N LEU A 253 7.05 -1.13 -14.83
CA LEU A 253 5.67 -1.61 -14.74
C LEU A 253 4.81 -0.88 -13.71
N GLN A 254 5.15 0.35 -13.34
CA GLN A 254 4.32 1.11 -12.40
C GLN A 254 2.88 1.21 -12.93
N TRP A 255 1.93 1.07 -12.01
CA TRP A 255 0.48 1.04 -12.22
C TRP A 255 -0.06 -0.14 -13.05
N GLU A 256 0.76 -1.12 -13.44
CA GLU A 256 0.33 -2.22 -14.31
C GLU A 256 -0.75 -3.09 -13.63
N ALA A 257 -0.59 -3.46 -12.37
CA ALA A 257 -1.58 -4.21 -11.61
C ALA A 257 -2.86 -3.41 -11.31
N ALA A 258 -2.78 -2.07 -11.30
CA ALA A 258 -3.92 -1.18 -11.12
C ALA A 258 -4.66 -0.86 -12.44
N GLY A 259 -4.13 -1.32 -13.58
CA GLY A 259 -4.72 -1.07 -14.91
C GLY A 259 -4.27 0.25 -15.57
N GLY A 260 -3.36 0.99 -14.94
CA GLY A 260 -2.82 2.26 -15.44
C GLY A 260 -2.90 3.40 -14.42
N TYR A 261 -2.12 4.46 -14.68
CA TYR A 261 -2.16 5.70 -13.93
C TYR A 261 -3.53 6.39 -14.12
N PRO A 262 -4.29 6.65 -13.05
CA PRO A 262 -5.65 7.17 -13.18
C PRO A 262 -5.67 8.59 -13.73
N ILE A 263 -6.55 8.82 -14.70
CA ILE A 263 -6.91 10.12 -15.28
C ILE A 263 -8.42 10.15 -15.48
N GLY A 264 -9.00 11.34 -15.56
CA GLY A 264 -10.46 11.51 -15.65
C GLY A 264 -11.20 11.02 -14.41
N GLN A 265 -12.46 10.63 -14.57
CA GLN A 265 -13.34 10.20 -13.49
C GLN A 265 -13.84 8.76 -13.71
N MET A 266 -13.68 7.91 -12.70
CA MET A 266 -14.24 6.56 -12.72
C MET A 266 -15.76 6.60 -12.47
N ASN A 267 -16.53 5.95 -13.34
CA ASN A 267 -17.98 5.81 -13.22
C ASN A 267 -18.39 4.61 -12.35
N ALA A 268 -19.69 4.42 -12.15
CA ALA A 268 -20.23 3.33 -11.31
C ALA A 268 -19.95 1.92 -11.86
N ASP A 269 -19.70 1.80 -13.16
CA ASP A 269 -19.37 0.54 -13.84
C ASP A 269 -17.85 0.25 -13.81
N GLY A 270 -17.04 1.16 -13.28
CA GLY A 270 -15.59 1.03 -13.18
C GLY A 270 -14.84 1.47 -14.44
N GLU A 271 -15.51 2.15 -15.38
CA GLU A 271 -14.88 2.75 -16.56
C GLU A 271 -14.45 4.18 -16.25
N TYR A 272 -13.31 4.63 -16.77
CA TYR A 272 -12.90 6.03 -16.63
C TYR A 272 -13.45 6.85 -17.80
N GLU A 273 -13.98 8.03 -17.48
CA GLU A 273 -14.56 8.98 -18.41
C GLU A 273 -13.77 10.30 -18.36
N ILE A 274 -13.77 11.03 -19.47
CA ILE A 274 -13.33 12.42 -19.55
C ILE A 274 -14.34 13.21 -20.38
N ALA A 275 -14.79 14.37 -19.88
CA ALA A 275 -15.73 15.18 -20.63
C ALA A 275 -15.06 15.91 -21.80
N VAL A 276 -15.79 16.11 -22.90
CA VAL A 276 -15.35 16.97 -24.01
C VAL A 276 -15.01 18.36 -23.47
N GLY A 277 -13.84 18.89 -23.88
CA GLY A 277 -13.34 20.18 -23.44
C GLY A 277 -12.71 20.17 -22.05
N GLU A 278 -12.63 19.02 -21.38
CA GLU A 278 -11.97 18.89 -20.08
C GLU A 278 -10.47 18.60 -20.22
N ASP A 279 -9.67 19.32 -19.44
CA ASP A 279 -8.22 19.16 -19.39
C ASP A 279 -7.81 17.90 -18.64
N ILE A 280 -6.91 17.13 -19.26
CA ILE A 280 -6.13 16.08 -18.63
C ILE A 280 -4.77 16.67 -18.27
N ASP A 281 -4.50 16.76 -16.95
CA ASP A 281 -3.24 17.28 -16.41
C ASP A 281 -2.26 16.14 -16.12
N LEU A 282 -1.25 16.01 -16.98
CA LEU A 282 -0.07 15.17 -16.79
C LEU A 282 1.21 16.03 -16.72
N SER A 283 1.08 17.31 -16.41
CA SER A 283 2.19 18.27 -16.49
C SER A 283 3.25 18.07 -15.41
N SER A 284 2.91 17.41 -14.29
CA SER A 284 3.89 16.97 -13.29
C SER A 284 4.92 16.01 -13.87
N GLU A 285 4.57 15.31 -14.95
CA GLU A 285 5.44 14.36 -15.63
C GLU A 285 6.19 14.98 -16.80
N TYR A 286 6.00 16.26 -17.14
CA TYR A 286 6.52 16.86 -18.37
C TYR A 286 8.04 17.03 -18.34
N ASP A 287 8.56 17.72 -17.32
CA ASP A 287 9.98 17.95 -17.11
C ASP A 287 10.42 17.27 -15.82
N VAL A 288 11.12 16.14 -15.97
CA VAL A 288 11.61 15.34 -14.86
C VAL A 288 13.12 15.54 -14.74
N ASP A 289 13.51 16.55 -13.97
CA ASP A 289 14.90 16.99 -13.74
C ASP A 289 15.67 17.25 -15.04
N GLY A 290 15.08 18.01 -15.96
CA GLY A 290 15.65 18.39 -17.25
C GLY A 290 15.45 17.35 -18.36
N ASN A 291 14.76 16.23 -18.07
CA ASN A 291 14.43 15.21 -19.06
C ASN A 291 12.96 15.39 -19.46
N ILE A 292 12.73 15.77 -20.71
CA ILE A 292 11.39 15.98 -21.25
C ILE A 292 10.72 14.65 -21.56
N THR A 293 9.52 14.45 -21.02
CA THR A 293 8.71 13.25 -21.28
C THR A 293 8.09 13.29 -22.67
N THR A 294 8.14 12.16 -23.36
CA THR A 294 7.39 11.93 -24.60
C THR A 294 6.05 11.29 -24.24
N TYR A 295 4.97 11.89 -24.74
CA TYR A 295 3.58 11.44 -24.55
C TYR A 295 3.04 10.87 -25.85
N THR A 296 2.65 9.60 -25.85
CA THR A 296 2.06 8.94 -27.02
C THR A 296 0.65 8.49 -26.68
N TRP A 297 -0.34 9.14 -27.28
CA TRP A 297 -1.74 8.77 -27.09
C TRP A 297 -2.14 7.67 -28.06
N LYS A 298 -2.89 6.68 -27.57
CA LYS A 298 -3.33 5.53 -28.36
C LYS A 298 -4.79 5.21 -28.12
N ASN A 299 -5.49 4.77 -29.17
CA ASN A 299 -6.83 4.19 -29.06
C ASN A 299 -6.77 2.73 -28.55
N ILE A 300 -7.94 2.09 -28.41
CA ILE A 300 -8.04 0.70 -27.95
C ILE A 300 -7.38 -0.32 -28.91
N ASP A 301 -7.29 0.00 -30.20
CA ASP A 301 -6.62 -0.81 -31.21
C ASP A 301 -5.09 -0.62 -31.20
N GLY A 302 -4.58 0.31 -30.39
CA GLY A 302 -3.16 0.63 -30.25
C GLY A 302 -2.64 1.60 -31.30
N GLU A 303 -3.50 2.21 -32.11
CA GLU A 303 -3.15 3.22 -33.09
C GLU A 303 -2.86 4.55 -32.39
N GLU A 304 -1.79 5.22 -32.82
CA GLU A 304 -1.41 6.53 -32.29
C GLU A 304 -2.36 7.62 -32.77
N ILE A 305 -2.75 8.49 -31.84
CA ILE A 305 -3.60 9.65 -32.10
C ILE A 305 -2.94 10.91 -31.56
N THR A 306 -3.35 12.06 -32.07
CA THR A 306 -2.92 13.37 -31.56
C THR A 306 -4.12 14.05 -30.92
N PRO A 307 -4.11 14.30 -29.60
CA PRO A 307 -5.16 15.11 -28.97
C PRO A 307 -5.25 16.49 -29.64
N PRO A 308 -6.46 17.03 -29.85
CA PRO A 308 -6.67 18.33 -30.49
C PRO A 308 -5.94 19.49 -29.82
N ASP A 309 -5.90 19.49 -28.48
CA ASP A 309 -5.08 20.42 -27.69
C ASP A 309 -4.07 19.61 -26.88
N ALA A 310 -2.80 19.97 -27.03
CA ALA A 310 -1.68 19.30 -26.38
C ALA A 310 -0.54 20.31 -26.13
N SER A 311 -0.14 20.49 -24.88
CA SER A 311 0.99 21.36 -24.52
C SER A 311 1.57 20.96 -23.17
N ASP A 312 2.86 20.65 -23.12
CA ASP A 312 3.64 20.48 -21.88
C ASP A 312 2.96 19.58 -20.83
N GLY A 313 2.40 18.45 -21.27
CA GLY A 313 1.68 17.48 -20.42
C GLY A 313 0.20 17.80 -20.17
N TRP A 314 -0.34 18.87 -20.75
CA TRP A 314 -1.77 19.15 -20.79
C TRP A 314 -2.38 18.61 -22.07
N PHE A 315 -3.54 17.97 -21.98
CA PHE A 315 -4.27 17.42 -23.12
C PHE A 315 -5.77 17.67 -23.00
N CYS A 316 -6.45 17.90 -24.12
CA CYS A 316 -7.90 18.04 -24.13
C CYS A 316 -8.48 17.41 -25.40
N PHE A 317 -9.63 16.75 -25.27
CA PHE A 317 -10.37 16.12 -26.36
C PHE A 317 -11.60 16.94 -26.72
N ASP A 318 -11.88 17.07 -28.02
CA ASP A 318 -13.04 17.81 -28.53
C ASP A 318 -14.19 16.87 -28.95
N GLU A 319 -15.27 17.43 -29.48
CA GLU A 319 -16.45 16.64 -29.91
C GLU A 319 -16.14 15.59 -30.99
N SER A 320 -15.07 15.75 -31.78
CA SER A 320 -14.67 14.77 -32.80
C SER A 320 -14.22 13.44 -32.20
N ASN A 321 -13.87 13.45 -30.92
CA ASN A 321 -13.42 12.30 -30.15
C ASN A 321 -14.54 11.62 -29.33
N LEU A 322 -15.78 12.09 -29.43
CA LEU A 322 -16.89 11.59 -28.61
C LEU A 322 -17.08 10.06 -28.75
N ASN A 323 -17.27 9.38 -27.62
CA ASN A 323 -17.39 7.93 -27.47
C ASN A 323 -16.14 7.12 -27.86
N GLN A 324 -15.01 7.78 -28.13
CA GLN A 324 -13.74 7.10 -28.32
C GLN A 324 -13.03 6.88 -26.98
N GLU A 325 -12.18 5.87 -26.94
CA GLU A 325 -11.39 5.52 -25.75
C GLU A 325 -9.90 5.63 -26.05
N TYR A 326 -9.18 6.31 -25.16
CA TYR A 326 -7.75 6.57 -25.32
C TYR A 326 -6.97 6.33 -24.05
N ARG A 327 -5.67 6.06 -24.19
CA ARG A 327 -4.70 6.12 -23.10
C ARG A 327 -3.44 6.83 -23.55
N CYS A 328 -2.71 7.41 -22.61
CA CYS A 328 -1.38 7.93 -22.84
C CYS A 328 -0.31 6.93 -22.39
N GLU A 329 0.68 6.69 -23.23
CA GLU A 329 1.93 5.99 -22.89
C GLU A 329 3.05 7.02 -22.84
N MET A 330 3.69 7.13 -21.68
CA MET A 330 4.73 8.12 -21.41
C MET A 330 6.10 7.46 -21.27
N THR A 331 7.12 8.09 -21.86
CA THR A 331 8.53 7.68 -21.73
C THR A 331 9.41 8.86 -21.34
N ASN A 332 10.43 8.62 -20.52
CA ASN A 332 11.33 9.65 -20.03
C ASN A 332 12.78 9.12 -19.90
N GLU A 333 13.76 9.88 -20.38
CA GLU A 333 15.18 9.48 -20.39
C GLU A 333 15.78 9.26 -19.00
N LYS A 334 15.24 9.90 -17.95
CA LYS A 334 15.67 9.68 -16.57
C LYS A 334 15.38 8.25 -16.10
N TYR A 335 14.31 7.65 -16.61
CA TYR A 335 13.82 6.33 -16.20
C TYR A 335 13.54 5.45 -17.43
N PRO A 336 14.57 5.05 -18.20
CA PRO A 336 14.40 4.45 -19.52
C PRO A 336 13.74 3.06 -19.51
N ALA A 337 13.69 2.39 -18.34
CA ALA A 337 13.02 1.10 -18.18
C ALA A 337 11.52 1.23 -17.85
N LEU A 338 11.00 2.44 -17.60
CA LEU A 338 9.60 2.69 -17.28
C LEU A 338 8.87 3.29 -18.48
N VAL A 339 7.84 2.59 -18.94
CA VAL A 339 6.76 3.15 -19.76
C VAL A 339 5.58 3.32 -18.83
N LEU A 340 5.24 4.58 -18.50
CA LEU A 340 4.11 4.88 -17.63
C LEU A 340 2.84 4.97 -18.49
N LYS A 341 1.86 4.11 -18.24
CA LYS A 341 0.61 4.08 -19.00
C LYS A 341 -0.50 4.64 -18.14
N THR A 342 -1.34 5.50 -18.69
CA THR A 342 -2.60 5.85 -18.04
C THR A 342 -3.62 4.73 -18.18
N VAL A 343 -4.69 4.80 -17.39
CA VAL A 343 -5.92 4.06 -17.69
C VAL A 343 -6.46 4.45 -19.07
N PHE A 344 -7.30 3.60 -19.66
CA PHE A 344 -8.15 4.02 -20.78
C PHE A 344 -9.26 4.92 -20.27
N VAL A 345 -9.44 6.07 -20.93
CA VAL A 345 -10.53 7.02 -20.69
C VAL A 345 -11.43 7.11 -21.90
N LYS A 346 -12.74 7.07 -21.65
CA LYS A 346 -13.78 7.30 -22.64
C LYS A 346 -14.14 8.78 -22.70
N VAL A 347 -14.11 9.36 -23.90
CA VAL A 347 -14.54 10.74 -24.10
C VAL A 347 -16.06 10.80 -24.13
N VAL A 348 -16.66 11.57 -23.22
CA VAL A 348 -18.11 11.71 -23.06
C VAL A 348 -18.54 13.17 -23.17
N SER A 349 -19.80 13.43 -23.52
CA SER A 349 -20.33 14.80 -23.52
C SER A 349 -20.54 15.31 -22.09
N GLU A 350 -20.97 14.42 -21.20
CA GLU A 350 -21.19 14.65 -19.77
C GLU A 350 -20.92 13.36 -19.00
N TYR A 351 -20.51 13.47 -17.74
CA TYR A 351 -20.26 12.32 -16.86
C TYR A 351 -21.55 11.54 -16.57
N THR A 352 -21.47 10.22 -16.65
CA THR A 352 -22.61 9.33 -16.37
C THR A 352 -22.98 9.28 -14.88
N SER A 353 -22.08 9.67 -13.99
CA SER A 353 -22.23 9.52 -12.54
C SER A 353 -23.02 10.64 -11.83
N GLY A 354 -23.68 11.55 -12.56
CA GLY A 354 -24.56 12.59 -11.97
C GLY A 354 -23.84 13.60 -11.06
N ILE A 355 -22.51 13.62 -11.06
CA ILE A 355 -21.72 14.65 -10.39
C ILE A 355 -21.71 15.87 -11.31
N ASN A 356 -22.26 17.00 -10.84
CA ASN A 356 -22.32 18.23 -11.61
C ASN A 356 -20.92 18.66 -12.06
N LYS A 357 -20.82 19.00 -13.34
CA LYS A 357 -19.71 19.74 -13.94
C LYS A 357 -19.32 20.89 -13.02
N VAL A 358 -18.12 20.88 -12.46
CA VAL A 358 -17.49 22.15 -12.09
C VAL A 358 -17.19 22.79 -13.44
N GLU A 359 -17.88 23.87 -13.79
CA GLU A 359 -17.61 24.60 -15.02
C GLU A 359 -16.13 24.98 -15.05
N ASN A 360 -15.36 24.22 -15.83
CA ASN A 360 -13.97 24.48 -16.06
C ASN A 360 -13.93 25.43 -17.26
N ASN A 361 -13.80 26.73 -17.01
CA ASN A 361 -13.84 27.78 -18.04
C ASN A 361 -12.59 27.79 -18.97
N GLY A 362 -11.97 26.64 -19.25
CA GLY A 362 -10.78 26.53 -20.10
C GLY A 362 -9.55 27.27 -19.57
N ILE A 363 -9.50 27.58 -18.27
CA ILE A 363 -8.40 28.32 -17.64
C ILE A 363 -7.40 27.32 -17.05
N ALA A 364 -6.21 27.14 -17.61
CA ALA A 364 -5.14 26.31 -17.03
C ALA A 364 -4.06 27.18 -16.35
N VAL A 365 -3.44 26.68 -15.28
CA VAL A 365 -2.33 27.37 -14.59
C VAL A 365 -1.12 26.43 -14.50
N GLY A 366 0.02 26.81 -15.07
CA GLY A 366 1.25 26.02 -15.00
C GLY A 366 2.51 26.81 -15.35
N PRO A 367 3.73 26.29 -15.15
CA PRO A 367 4.02 24.93 -14.70
C PRO A 367 3.68 24.72 -13.21
N ASN A 368 3.47 23.47 -12.80
CA ASN A 368 3.33 23.09 -11.41
C ASN A 368 4.09 21.78 -11.14
N PRO A 369 5.14 21.76 -10.29
CA PRO A 369 5.68 22.86 -9.50
C PRO A 369 6.33 23.98 -10.33
N ALA A 370 6.19 25.22 -9.86
CA ALA A 370 6.66 26.43 -10.53
C ALA A 370 7.93 26.99 -9.86
N ALA A 371 8.88 27.47 -10.65
CA ALA A 371 10.10 28.12 -10.15
C ALA A 371 9.93 29.65 -10.11
N ASP A 372 9.96 30.32 -11.26
CA ASP A 372 10.04 31.78 -11.32
C ASP A 372 8.77 32.44 -11.87
N TYR A 373 7.95 31.67 -12.59
CA TYR A 373 6.72 32.16 -13.19
C TYR A 373 5.67 31.06 -13.24
N ILE A 374 4.42 31.48 -13.34
CA ILE A 374 3.28 30.68 -13.75
C ILE A 374 2.60 31.37 -14.94
N THR A 375 2.06 30.57 -15.83
CA THR A 375 1.30 30.97 -16.99
C THR A 375 -0.14 30.57 -16.78
N VAL A 376 -1.05 31.48 -17.08
CA VAL A 376 -2.49 31.24 -17.11
C VAL A 376 -2.89 31.18 -18.58
N LYS A 377 -3.28 29.98 -19.05
CA LYS A 377 -3.83 29.77 -20.39
C LYS A 377 -5.35 29.74 -20.31
N GLY A 378 -6.06 30.25 -21.30
CA GLY A 378 -7.54 30.30 -21.32
C GLY A 378 -8.07 31.62 -21.87
N GLU A 379 -9.37 31.89 -21.65
CA GLU A 379 -10.02 33.15 -22.02
C GLU A 379 -9.31 34.40 -21.45
N GLU A 380 -9.64 35.60 -21.95
CA GLU A 380 -9.06 36.87 -21.47
C GLU A 380 -9.14 37.00 -19.94
N VAL A 381 -7.97 36.86 -19.30
CA VAL A 381 -7.80 36.90 -17.84
C VAL A 381 -7.92 38.34 -17.37
N GLN A 382 -8.96 38.65 -16.60
CA GLN A 382 -9.16 39.99 -16.06
C GLN A 382 -8.26 40.26 -14.85
N SER A 383 -8.12 39.27 -13.97
CA SER A 383 -7.24 39.37 -12.82
C SER A 383 -6.82 38.01 -12.26
N VAL A 384 -5.69 38.01 -11.57
CA VAL A 384 -5.15 36.86 -10.83
C VAL A 384 -4.81 37.30 -9.42
N ASP A 385 -5.33 36.57 -8.43
CA ASP A 385 -4.94 36.70 -7.02
C ASP A 385 -4.26 35.41 -6.55
N ILE A 386 -3.10 35.53 -5.91
CA ILE A 386 -2.37 34.41 -5.32
C ILE A 386 -2.44 34.53 -3.81
N PHE A 387 -2.82 33.43 -3.16
CA PHE A 387 -2.98 33.31 -1.72
C PHE A 387 -2.01 32.28 -1.14
N SER A 388 -1.43 32.59 0.02
CA SER A 388 -0.65 31.64 0.81
C SER A 388 -1.53 30.53 1.40
N LEU A 389 -0.91 29.50 1.97
CA LEU A 389 -1.61 28.43 2.71
C LEU A 389 -2.48 28.96 3.88
N THR A 390 -2.12 30.11 4.46
CA THR A 390 -2.89 30.73 5.55
C THR A 390 -4.06 31.60 5.04
N GLY A 391 -4.26 31.68 3.72
CA GLY A 391 -5.32 32.46 3.09
C GLY A 391 -5.00 33.95 2.89
N ALA A 392 -3.77 34.38 3.16
CA ALA A 392 -3.36 35.76 2.90
C ALA A 392 -3.11 35.97 1.40
N CYS A 393 -3.69 37.01 0.80
CA CYS A 393 -3.39 37.41 -0.57
C CYS A 393 -1.96 37.98 -0.63
N VAL A 394 -1.06 37.27 -1.31
CA VAL A 394 0.38 37.60 -1.40
C VAL A 394 0.76 38.26 -2.73
N LYS A 395 -0.06 38.10 -3.78
CA LYS A 395 0.14 38.77 -5.07
C LYS A 395 -1.19 38.97 -5.77
N SER A 396 -1.38 40.12 -6.42
CA SER A 396 -2.56 40.44 -7.22
C SER A 396 -2.11 41.13 -8.50
N VAL A 397 -2.54 40.62 -9.65
CA VAL A 397 -2.21 41.15 -10.98
C VAL A 397 -3.51 41.37 -11.75
N LYS A 398 -3.62 42.49 -12.47
CA LYS A 398 -4.81 42.87 -13.24
C LYS A 398 -4.44 43.13 -14.70
N ASP A 399 -5.44 43.08 -15.57
CA ASP A 399 -5.41 43.48 -16.99
C ASP A 399 -4.71 42.49 -17.95
N ASN A 400 -5.49 41.53 -18.49
CA ASN A 400 -5.10 40.58 -19.55
C ASN A 400 -3.73 39.91 -19.34
N VAL A 401 -3.59 39.27 -18.18
CA VAL A 401 -2.32 38.71 -17.70
C VAL A 401 -2.26 37.23 -18.05
N GLN A 402 -1.32 36.85 -18.91
CA GLN A 402 -1.05 35.43 -19.23
C GLN A 402 0.15 34.86 -18.48
N THR A 403 1.08 35.69 -18.00
CA THR A 403 2.26 35.23 -17.25
C THR A 403 2.42 36.05 -15.99
N ILE A 404 2.58 35.36 -14.85
CA ILE A 404 2.76 35.92 -13.53
C ILE A 404 4.12 35.51 -13.00
N GLU A 405 4.97 36.49 -12.72
CA GLU A 405 6.23 36.27 -12.01
C GLU A 405 5.97 35.92 -10.54
N ILE A 406 6.63 34.88 -10.04
CA ILE A 406 6.51 34.37 -8.66
C ILE A 406 7.87 34.08 -8.01
N ALA A 407 8.97 34.50 -8.62
CA ALA A 407 10.33 34.28 -8.10
C ALA A 407 10.53 34.85 -6.68
N ASP A 408 9.77 35.88 -6.33
CA ASP A 408 9.73 36.55 -5.03
C ASP A 408 8.92 35.78 -3.96
N LEU A 409 8.14 34.76 -4.33
CA LEU A 409 7.40 33.94 -3.39
C LEU A 409 8.32 32.91 -2.72
N ALA A 410 8.14 32.70 -1.42
CA ALA A 410 8.85 31.63 -0.71
C ALA A 410 8.38 30.25 -1.20
N PRO A 411 9.25 29.22 -1.21
CA PRO A 411 8.87 27.85 -1.51
C PRO A 411 7.68 27.38 -0.66
N GLY A 412 6.70 26.74 -1.28
CA GLY A 412 5.48 26.32 -0.59
C GLY A 412 4.25 26.20 -1.48
N ILE A 413 3.11 25.87 -0.86
CA ILE A 413 1.83 25.69 -1.55
C ILE A 413 1.06 27.01 -1.58
N TYR A 414 0.55 27.36 -2.76
CA TYR A 414 -0.27 28.54 -2.98
C TYR A 414 -1.60 28.17 -3.64
N THR A 415 -2.62 28.98 -3.37
CA THR A 415 -3.89 28.97 -4.10
C THR A 415 -3.90 30.14 -5.06
N ILE A 416 -4.21 29.89 -6.33
CA ILE A 416 -4.40 30.94 -7.33
C ILE A 416 -5.88 31.04 -7.66
N LYS A 417 -6.41 32.26 -7.66
CA LYS A 417 -7.74 32.59 -8.14
C LYS A 417 -7.59 33.40 -9.42
N VAL A 418 -8.14 32.88 -10.50
CA VAL A 418 -8.19 33.53 -11.81
C VAL A 418 -9.61 34.01 -12.06
N VAL A 419 -9.76 35.26 -12.48
CA VAL A 419 -11.04 35.87 -12.83
C VAL A 419 -11.05 36.18 -14.33
N THR A 420 -12.06 35.70 -15.04
CA THR A 420 -12.33 36.02 -16.46
C THR A 420 -13.70 36.68 -16.59
N ALA A 421 -14.05 37.10 -17.80
CA ALA A 421 -15.39 37.64 -18.10
C ALA A 421 -16.52 36.63 -17.81
N ASN A 422 -16.23 35.33 -17.89
CA ASN A 422 -17.21 34.26 -17.79
C ASN A 422 -17.22 33.56 -16.42
N GLY A 423 -16.35 33.95 -15.49
CA GLY A 423 -16.37 33.41 -14.12
C GLY A 423 -15.03 33.45 -13.40
N GLU A 424 -14.94 32.69 -12.32
CA GLU A 424 -13.72 32.58 -11.50
C GLU A 424 -13.27 31.11 -11.42
N LYS A 425 -11.97 30.85 -11.61
CA LYS A 425 -11.35 29.54 -11.36
C LYS A 425 -10.39 29.63 -10.19
N VAL A 426 -10.41 28.61 -9.33
CA VAL A 426 -9.43 28.44 -8.25
C VAL A 426 -8.58 27.20 -8.54
N ALA A 427 -7.27 27.36 -8.53
CA ALA A 427 -6.30 26.27 -8.68
C ALA A 427 -5.24 26.34 -7.58
N LYS A 428 -4.41 25.29 -7.47
CA LYS A 428 -3.26 25.26 -6.55
C LYS A 428 -1.98 25.06 -7.34
N PHE A 429 -0.89 25.65 -6.88
CA PHE A 429 0.44 25.37 -7.41
C PHE A 429 1.47 25.32 -6.27
N ILE A 430 2.57 24.62 -6.53
CA ILE A 430 3.71 24.48 -5.62
C ILE A 430 4.84 25.37 -6.13
N LYS A 431 5.32 26.30 -5.31
CA LYS A 431 6.55 27.08 -5.57
C LYS A 431 7.75 26.26 -5.10
N LYS A 432 8.74 26.05 -5.99
CA LYS A 432 10.03 25.43 -5.68
C LYS A 432 10.91 26.31 -4.81
#